data_AF-A0A2V8IDE9-F1
#
_entry.id   AF-A0A2V8IDE9-F1
#
_cell.length_a   1.000
_cell.length_b   1.000
_cell.length_c   1.000
_cell.angle_alpha   90.00
_cell.angle_beta   90.00
_cell.angle_gamma   90.00
#
_symmetry.space_group_name_H-M   'P 1'
#
loop_
_entity.id
_entity.type
_entity.pdbx_description
1 polymer ?
#
loop_
_entity_poly.entity_id
_entity_poly.type
_entity_poly.pdbx_seq_one_letter_code
_entity_poly.pdbx_strand_id
1 'polypeptide(L)'
;TEHPQISDNGTEKTGVTTKEVPLVARATSFQVDRPIVSSDPKLQALLNQRKEIERKIEDLRINKNTIPEVEYDKQMESLLVQLALKNQEIRQQEAKK
;
A
#
# COMPACT_ATOMS: atom_id res chain seq x y z
N THR A 1 -26.24 14.82 27.16
CA THR A 1 -26.27 13.38 27.46
C THR A 1 -26.59 12.64 26.19
N GLU A 2 -25.71 11.70 25.85
CA GLU A 2 -26.06 10.39 25.27
C GLU A 2 -26.52 10.30 23.80
N HIS A 3 -25.54 9.90 22.97
CA HIS A 3 -25.53 8.94 21.84
C HIS A 3 -26.60 8.96 20.72
N PRO A 4 -26.19 9.07 19.43
CA PRO A 4 -26.91 8.42 18.33
C PRO A 4 -26.64 6.92 18.40
N GLN A 5 -27.67 6.16 18.74
CA GLN A 5 -27.76 4.72 18.50
C GLN A 5 -28.90 4.48 17.53
N ILE A 6 -28.71 3.47 16.67
CA ILE A 6 -29.62 2.86 15.70
C ILE A 6 -29.72 3.63 14.37
N SER A 7 -29.67 3.01 13.20
CA SER A 7 -29.54 1.62 12.77
C SER A 7 -29.46 1.71 11.24
N ASP A 8 -28.53 1.04 10.57
CA ASP A 8 -28.86 -0.14 9.73
C ASP A 8 -30.28 -0.04 9.14
N ASN A 9 -30.51 0.07 7.84
CA ASN A 9 -29.96 -0.76 6.77
C ASN A 9 -30.28 -0.10 5.41
N GLY A 10 -29.40 -0.30 4.42
CA GLY A 10 -29.53 0.32 3.10
C GLY A 10 -30.80 -0.09 2.36
N THR A 11 -31.41 0.85 1.63
CA THR A 11 -32.18 0.55 0.41
C THR A 11 -32.17 1.75 -0.54
N GLU A 12 -31.83 1.44 -1.77
CA GLU A 12 -31.69 2.27 -2.96
C GLU A 12 -32.94 3.13 -3.23
N LYS A 13 -32.76 4.42 -3.56
CA LYS A 13 -33.60 5.12 -4.55
C LYS A 13 -32.78 6.14 -5.34
N THR A 14 -32.63 5.83 -6.62
CA THR A 14 -32.20 6.70 -7.71
C THR A 14 -33.02 7.99 -7.75
N GLY A 15 -32.36 9.14 -7.76
CA GLY A 15 -33.05 10.43 -7.86
C GLY A 15 -32.09 11.61 -8.03
N VAL A 16 -31.15 11.54 -8.97
CA VAL A 16 -30.40 12.73 -9.39
C VAL A 16 -31.27 13.52 -10.35
N THR A 17 -31.87 14.60 -9.86
CA THR A 17 -32.28 15.72 -10.71
C THR A 17 -32.08 17.01 -9.94
N THR A 18 -30.91 17.60 -10.08
CA THR A 18 -30.75 19.06 -9.97
C THR A 18 -29.50 19.49 -10.72
N LYS A 19 -29.77 20.03 -11.91
CA LYS A 19 -29.14 21.16 -12.61
C LYS A 19 -27.64 21.38 -12.39
N GLU A 20 -26.94 21.33 -13.52
CA GLU A 20 -25.52 21.58 -13.70
C GLU A 20 -24.97 22.77 -12.92
N VAL A 21 -23.88 22.51 -12.22
CA VAL A 21 -22.82 23.48 -11.98
C VAL A 21 -21.55 22.81 -12.50
N PRO A 22 -20.79 23.40 -13.44
CA PRO A 22 -19.53 22.81 -13.86
C PRO A 22 -18.50 23.13 -12.78
N LEU A 23 -18.57 22.43 -11.66
CA LEU A 23 -17.37 22.25 -10.85
C LEU A 23 -16.58 21.16 -11.55
N VAL A 24 -15.54 21.57 -12.27
CA VAL A 24 -14.42 20.70 -12.60
C VAL A 24 -13.89 20.18 -11.26
N ALA A 25 -14.46 19.07 -10.78
CA ALA A 25 -13.94 18.31 -9.67
C ALA A 25 -12.68 17.65 -10.20
N ARG A 26 -11.58 18.40 -10.16
CA ARG A 26 -10.24 17.85 -10.30
C ARG A 26 -10.06 16.93 -9.09
N ALA A 27 -10.51 15.69 -9.22
CA ALA A 27 -10.29 14.64 -8.25
C ALA A 27 -8.77 14.47 -8.12
N THR A 28 -8.16 15.16 -7.17
CA THR A 28 -6.83 14.79 -6.70
C THR A 28 -7.04 13.53 -5.88
N SER A 29 -7.03 12.38 -6.55
CA SER A 29 -6.93 11.09 -5.88
C SER A 29 -5.59 11.07 -5.15
N PHE A 30 -5.60 11.58 -3.92
CA PHE A 30 -4.51 11.33 -2.98
C PHE A 30 -4.46 9.82 -2.80
N GLN A 31 -3.40 9.19 -3.30
CA GLN A 31 -3.07 7.82 -2.93
C GLN A 31 -2.75 7.85 -1.43
N VAL A 32 -3.78 7.63 -0.61
CA VAL A 32 -3.61 7.43 0.82
C VAL A 32 -2.88 6.10 0.96
N ASP A 33 -1.64 6.15 1.42
CA ASP A 33 -0.79 4.99 1.69
C ASP A 33 -1.43 4.17 2.82
N ARG A 34 -2.38 3.30 2.45
CA ARG A 34 -3.22 2.58 3.40
C ARG A 34 -2.43 1.37 3.88
N PRO A 35 -2.16 1.24 5.20
CA PRO A 35 -1.39 0.12 5.70
C PRO A 35 -2.11 -1.19 5.36
N ILE A 36 -1.39 -2.14 4.76
CA ILE A 36 -1.89 -3.49 4.57
C ILE A 36 -1.88 -4.14 5.95
N VAL A 37 -3.07 -4.46 6.46
CA VAL A 37 -3.26 -5.10 7.76
C VAL A 37 -3.79 -6.51 7.53
N SER A 38 -3.02 -7.50 7.96
CA SER A 38 -3.41 -8.90 7.99
C SER A 38 -3.86 -9.29 9.40
N SER A 39 -4.87 -10.14 9.49
CA SER A 39 -5.31 -10.76 10.74
C SER A 39 -4.32 -11.82 11.27
N ASP A 40 -3.42 -12.32 10.44
CA ASP A 40 -2.36 -13.24 10.85
C ASP A 40 -1.10 -12.44 11.23
N PRO A 41 -0.65 -12.49 12.50
CA PRO A 41 0.56 -11.80 12.96
C PRO A 41 1.82 -12.17 12.16
N LYS A 42 1.92 -13.43 11.68
CA LYS A 42 3.06 -13.88 10.89
C LYS A 42 3.06 -13.23 9.51
N LEU A 43 1.91 -13.22 8.85
CA LEU A 43 1.75 -12.53 7.56
C LEU A 43 1.97 -11.02 7.70
N GLN A 44 1.51 -10.40 8.79
CA GLN A 44 1.77 -8.99 9.05
C GLN A 44 3.27 -8.68 9.19
N ALA A 45 4.02 -9.54 9.89
CA ALA A 45 5.47 -9.39 10.00
C ALA A 45 6.16 -9.45 8.63
N LEU A 46 5.75 -10.38 7.76
CA LEU A 46 6.29 -10.50 6.40
C LEU A 46 5.97 -9.28 5.52
N LEU A 47 4.76 -8.74 5.63
CA LEU A 47 4.37 -7.51 4.92
C LEU A 47 5.18 -6.30 5.39
N ASN A 48 5.44 -6.19 6.69
CA ASN A 48 6.29 -5.13 7.23
C ASN A 48 7.74 -5.25 6.72
N GLN A 49 8.29 -6.47 6.68
CA GLN A 49 9.62 -6.72 6.11
C GLN A 49 9.68 -6.36 4.62
N ARG A 50 8.63 -6.67 3.85
CA ARG A 50 8.53 -6.27 2.44
C ARG A 50 8.59 -4.75 2.29
N LYS A 51 7.80 -4.03 3.09
CA LYS A 51 7.76 -2.56 3.09
C LYS A 51 9.11 -1.94 3.47
N GLU A 52 9.86 -2.57 4.37
CA GLU A 52 11.21 -2.10 4.73
C GLU A 52 12.19 -2.25 3.56
N ILE A 53 12.14 -3.37 2.82
CA ILE A 53 12.99 -3.58 1.64
C ILE A 53 12.62 -2.59 0.53
N GLU A 54 11.32 -2.37 0.29
CA GLU A 54 10.83 -1.38 -0.68
C GLU A 54 11.36 0.02 -0.35
N ARG A 55 11.33 0.42 0.93
CA ARG A 55 11.91 1.69 1.38
C ARG A 55 13.41 1.78 1.12
N LYS A 56 14.17 0.73 1.42
CA LYS A 56 15.61 0.69 1.13
C LYS A 56 15.92 0.84 -0.36
N ILE A 57 15.09 0.25 -1.22
CA ILE A 57 15.20 0.42 -2.68
C ILE A 57 14.93 1.87 -3.08
N GLU A 58 13.89 2.50 -2.54
CA GLU A 58 13.59 3.91 -2.79
C GLU A 58 14.74 4.83 -2.33
N ASP A 59 15.23 4.63 -1.11
CA ASP A 59 16.37 5.37 -0.57
C ASP A 59 17.63 5.19 -1.44
N LEU A 60 17.90 3.97 -1.89
CA LEU A 60 19.02 3.68 -2.78
C LEU A 60 18.86 4.40 -4.13
N ARG A 61 17.64 4.43 -4.69
CA ARG A 61 17.35 5.13 -5.94
C ARG A 61 17.49 6.65 -5.82
N ILE A 62 17.08 7.23 -4.70
CA ILE A 62 17.26 8.66 -4.41
C ILE A 62 18.75 9.00 -4.35
N ASN A 63 19.53 8.14 -3.71
CA ASN A 63 20.97 8.31 -3.53
C ASN A 63 21.82 7.77 -4.70
N LYS A 64 21.22 7.43 -5.85
CA LYS A 64 21.96 6.85 -6.99
C LYS A 64 23.15 7.70 -7.42
N ASN A 65 23.02 9.02 -7.39
CA ASN A 65 24.07 9.95 -7.83
C ASN A 65 25.21 10.13 -6.81
N THR A 66 25.05 9.66 -5.57
CA THR A 66 26.06 9.77 -4.51
C THR A 66 26.83 8.47 -4.28
N ILE A 67 26.42 7.38 -4.95
CA ILE A 67 26.99 6.03 -4.81
C ILE A 67 27.69 5.65 -6.13
N PRO A 68 28.88 5.04 -6.10
CA PRO A 68 29.51 4.50 -7.31
C PRO A 68 28.60 3.48 -8.02
N GLU A 69 28.52 3.54 -9.35
CA GLU A 69 27.58 2.72 -10.14
C GLU A 69 27.67 1.21 -9.85
N VAL A 70 28.90 0.68 -9.77
CA VAL A 70 29.15 -0.73 -9.45
C VAL A 70 28.62 -1.12 -8.07
N GLU A 71 28.68 -0.20 -7.11
CA GLU A 71 28.22 -0.43 -5.75
C GLU A 71 26.70 -0.31 -5.66
N TYR A 72 26.12 0.66 -6.38
CA TYR A 72 24.67 0.80 -6.53
C TYR A 72 24.05 -0.47 -7.12
N ASP A 73 24.62 -1.01 -8.21
CA ASP A 73 24.08 -2.20 -8.89
C ASP A 73 24.09 -3.43 -7.98
N LYS A 74 25.18 -3.65 -7.22
CA LYS A 74 25.28 -4.73 -6.24
C LYS A 74 24.23 -4.61 -5.14
N GLN A 75 24.05 -3.41 -4.59
CA GLN A 75 23.07 -3.17 -3.54
C GLN A 75 21.65 -3.33 -4.08
N MET A 76 21.39 -2.83 -5.28
CA MET A 76 20.09 -2.93 -5.95
C MET A 76 19.73 -4.40 -6.23
N GLU A 77 20.66 -5.17 -6.80
CA GLU A 77 20.48 -6.60 -7.05
C GLU A 77 20.16 -7.35 -5.76
N SER A 78 20.95 -7.12 -4.70
CA SER A 78 20.73 -7.75 -3.39
C SER A 78 19.36 -7.43 -2.81
N LEU A 79 18.91 -6.18 -2.88
CA LEU A 79 17.59 -5.77 -2.39
C LEU A 79 16.45 -6.38 -3.22
N LEU A 80 16.60 -6.47 -4.54
CA LEU A 80 15.61 -7.07 -5.42
C LEU A 80 15.47 -8.58 -5.18
N VAL A 81 16.58 -9.29 -4.96
CA VAL A 81 16.56 -10.71 -4.59
C VAL A 81 15.86 -10.91 -3.25
N GLN A 82 16.19 -10.10 -2.24
CA GLN A 82 15.53 -10.15 -0.93
C GLN A 82 14.02 -9.88 -1.05
N LEU A 83 13.62 -8.92 -1.88
CA LEU A 83 12.21 -8.61 -2.14
C LEU A 83 11.49 -9.81 -2.78
N ALA A 84 12.11 -10.45 -3.78
CA ALA A 84 11.56 -11.62 -4.44
C ALA A 84 11.35 -12.80 -3.46
N LEU A 85 12.35 -13.07 -2.61
CA LEU A 85 12.27 -14.11 -1.58
C LEU A 85 11.14 -13.81 -0.57
N LYS A 86 11.01 -12.56 -0.13
CA LYS A 86 9.93 -12.16 0.78
C LYS A 86 8.55 -12.27 0.14
N ASN A 87 8.43 -11.91 -1.13
CA ASN A 87 7.19 -12.10 -1.89
C ASN A 87 6.81 -13.58 -2.03
N GLN A 88 7.80 -14.46 -2.23
CA GLN A 88 7.56 -15.89 -2.26
C GLN A 88 7.08 -16.42 -0.90
N GLU A 89 7.70 -15.98 0.20
CA GLU A 89 7.33 -16.35 1.56
C GLU A 89 5.91 -15.89 1.91
N ILE A 90 5.54 -14.66 1.54
CA ILE A 90 4.18 -14.13 1.69
C ILE A 90 3.17 -15.02 0.96
N ARG A 91 3.41 -15.34 -0.31
CA ARG A 91 2.52 -16.21 -1.10
C ARG A 91 2.36 -17.59 -0.46
N GLN A 92 3.44 -18.16 0.07
CA GLN A 92 3.37 -19.45 0.77
C GLN A 92 2.57 -19.37 2.06
N GLN A 93 2.67 -18.26 2.81
CA GLN A 93 1.89 -18.06 4.03
C GLN A 93 0.41 -17.83 3.72
N GLU A 94 0.11 -17.07 2.68
CA GLU A 94 -1.27 -16.85 2.20
C GLU A 94 -1.92 -18.14 1.70
N ALA A 95 -1.18 -19.02 1.02
CA ALA A 95 -1.68 -20.32 0.55
C ALA A 95 -1.91 -21.36 1.67
N LYS A 96 -1.35 -21.13 2.86
CA LYS A 96 -1.55 -22.00 4.05
C LYS A 96 -2.73 -21.56 4.91
N LYS A 97 -3.34 -20.41 4.60
CA LYS A 97 -4.46 -19.83 5.34
C LYS A 97 -5.78 -20.35 4.80
#